data_AF-F3G194-F1
#
_entry.id   AF-F3G194-F1
#
_cell.length_a   1.000
_cell.length_b   1.000
_cell.length_c   1.000
_cell.angle_alpha   90.00
_cell.angle_beta   90.00
_cell.angle_gamma   90.00
#
_symmetry.space_group_name_H-M   'P 1'
#
loop_
_entity.id
_entity.type
_entity.pdbx_description
1 polymer ?
#
loop_
_entity_poly.entity_id
_entity_poly.type
_entity_poly.pdbx_seq_one_letter_code
_entity_poly.pdbx_strand_id
1 'polypeptide(L)' 'RFLKDPFSPQPAARIYRTGDLGRYLPDGNIEYLG' A
#
# COMPACT_ATOMS: atom_id res chain seq x y z
N ARG A 1 -4.93 0.54 9.96
CA ARG A 1 -6.23 -0.22 9.87
C ARG A 1 -6.19 -1.17 8.68
N PHE A 2 -6.80 -2.36 8.76
CA PHE A 2 -6.83 -3.34 7.66
C PHE A 2 -8.04 -3.17 6.73
N LEU A 3 -7.79 -3.13 5.41
CA LEU A 3 -8.78 -2.95 4.34
C LEU A 3 -8.84 -4.19 3.44
N LYS A 4 -9.91 -4.36 2.67
CA LYS A 4 -9.95 -5.38 1.61
C LYS A 4 -8.88 -5.05 0.57
N ASP A 5 -8.14 -6.06 0.13
CA ASP A 5 -7.13 -5.92 -0.92
C ASP A 5 -7.80 -5.96 -2.31
N PRO A 6 -7.77 -4.87 -3.10
CA PRO A 6 -8.29 -4.87 -4.47
C PRO A 6 -7.31 -5.45 -5.50
N PHE A 7 -6.04 -5.69 -5.11
CA PHE A 7 -4.97 -6.15 -6.01
C PHE A 7 -4.73 -7.65 -5.92
N SER A 8 -5.18 -8.29 -4.84
CA SER A 8 -5.08 -9.73 -4.66
C SER A 8 -6.33 -10.46 -5.21
N PRO A 9 -6.16 -11.58 -5.94
CA PRO A 9 -7.28 -12.42 -6.37
C PRO A 9 -7.88 -13.25 -5.22
N GLN A 10 -7.23 -13.28 -4.05
CA GLN A 10 -7.69 -14.06 -2.91
C GLN A 10 -8.86 -13.33 -2.19
N PRO A 11 -10.04 -13.96 -2.05
CA PRO A 11 -11.23 -13.27 -1.52
C PRO A 11 -11.08 -12.68 -0.11
N ALA A 12 -10.19 -13.23 0.71
CA ALA A 12 -9.95 -12.81 2.09
C ALA A 12 -8.68 -11.96 2.27
N ALA A 13 -7.98 -11.61 1.19
CA ALA A 13 -6.77 -10.80 1.27
C ALA A 13 -7.07 -9.39 1.80
N ARG A 14 -6.14 -8.87 2.60
CA ARG A 14 -6.25 -7.55 3.23
C ARG A 14 -4.94 -6.79 3.12
N ILE A 15 -5.05 -5.49 2.91
CA ILE A 15 -3.92 -4.55 2.99
C ILE A 15 -3.97 -3.76 4.30
N TYR A 16 -2.80 -3.45 4.86
CA TYR A 16 -2.70 -2.58 6.02
C TYR A 16 -2.46 -1.13 5.58
N ARG A 17 -3.37 -0.23 5.96
CA ARG A 17 -3.14 1.22 5.85
C ARG A 17 -2.28 1.66 7.04
N THR A 18 -1.03 2.03 6.75
CA THR A 18 -0.04 2.53 7.73
C THR A 18 -0.46 3.88 8.30
N GLY A 19 -0.89 4.80 7.43
CA GLY A 19 -1.19 6.19 7.80
C GLY A 19 -0.13 7.17 7.30
N ASP A 20 1.04 6.63 6.95
CA ASP A 20 2.20 7.33 6.39
C ASP A 20 1.93 7.82 4.96
N LEU A 21 2.46 9.01 4.63
CA LEU A 21 2.47 9.51 3.25
C LEU A 21 3.74 9.08 2.53
N GLY A 22 3.62 8.69 1.26
CA GLY A 22 4.76 8.34 0.42
C GLY A 22 4.46 8.47 -1.07
N ARG A 23 5.52 8.46 -1.89
CA ARG A 23 5.41 8.45 -3.36
C ARG A 23 6.33 7.40 -4.00
N TYR A 24 5.89 6.87 -5.14
CA TYR A 24 6.72 6.04 -5.99
C TYR A 24 7.64 6.92 -6.85
N LEU A 25 8.90 6.51 -6.95
CA LEU A 25 9.90 7.09 -7.84
C LEU A 25 9.92 6.32 -9.18
N PRO A 26 10.44 6.93 -10.27
CA PRO A 26 10.49 6.27 -11.58
C PRO A 26 11.33 4.98 -11.64
N ASP A 27 12.26 4.83 -10.70
CA ASP A 27 13.09 3.62 -10.54
C ASP A 27 12.40 2.51 -9.73
N GLY A 28 11.18 2.74 -9.25
CA GLY A 28 10.40 1.81 -8.44
C GLY A 28 10.64 1.92 -6.93
N ASN A 29 11.54 2.79 -6.49
CA ASN A 29 11.76 3.04 -5.06
C ASN A 29 10.58 3.84 -4.46
N ILE A 30 10.42 3.73 -3.14
CA ILE A 30 9.39 4.46 -2.38
C ILE A 30 10.09 5.51 -1.52
N GLU A 31 9.65 6.77 -1.63
CA GLU A 31 10.07 7.86 -0.76
C GLU A 31 8.99 8.16 0.29
N TYR A 32 9.39 8.24 1.56
CA TYR A 32 8.52 8.61 2.69
C TYR A 32 8.43 10.13 2.83
N LEU A 33 7.22 10.65 3.06
CA LEU A 33 6.91 12.08 3.04
C LEU A 33 6.34 12.64 4.35
N GLY A 34 6.06 11.79 5.34
CA GLY A 34 5.35 12.16 6.57
C GLY A 34 3.88 11.76 6.51
#